data_AF-A0A7J6SA34-F1
#
_entry.id   AF-A0A7J6SA34-F1
#
_cell.length_a   1.000
_cell.length_b   1.000
_cell.length_c   1.000
_cell.angle_alpha   90.00
_cell.angle_beta   90.00
_cell.angle_gamma   90.00
#
_symmetry.space_group_name_H-M   'P 1'
#
loop_
_entity.id
_entity.type
_entity.pdbx_description
1 polymer ?
#
loop_
_entity_poly.entity_id
_entity_poly.type
_entity_poly.pdbx_seq_one_letter_code
_entity_poly.pdbx_strand_id
1 'polypeptide(L)'
;MTISPTLRITRSIGLAGLPSDPEALVAFVRRSVSRKVMDASMWNGVAARSMAMGDVLSGHQFSAVVRGFNKMNFGHSDIYPFLESFVPPRLPRFTPVDLSHLISGYVHVAHRNDEGFLVACADDLSCDRRKLASSVGNVHATNDWYAWENLLVAYADANVKHKKLFEMAAPKLYNNVHFIKGRNCARILGALIKCGFIHKRLVAGLRKALPTMSCSTDELQEICQLLNSMGIHDE
;
A
#
# COMPACT_ATOMS: atom_id res chain seq x y z
N MET A 1 10.02 17.84 42.10
CA MET A 1 9.07 17.05 41.28
C MET A 1 8.50 17.97 40.21
N THR A 2 9.01 17.88 39.00
CA THR A 2 8.59 18.69 37.85
C THR A 2 7.54 17.91 37.07
N ILE A 3 6.29 18.36 37.14
CA ILE A 3 5.18 17.81 36.35
C ILE A 3 5.34 18.36 34.92
N SER A 4 5.65 17.48 33.96
CA SER A 4 5.60 17.83 32.53
C SER A 4 4.16 18.13 32.14
N PRO A 5 3.87 19.26 31.46
CA PRO A 5 2.54 19.51 30.94
C PRO A 5 2.34 18.65 29.69
N THR A 6 1.63 17.53 29.87
CA THR A 6 1.00 16.83 28.76
C THR A 6 -0.04 17.80 28.17
N LEU A 7 0.29 18.44 27.06
CA LEU A 7 -0.63 19.23 26.25
C LEU A 7 -1.76 18.32 25.75
N ARG A 8 -2.81 18.16 26.56
CA ARG A 8 -4.13 17.70 26.10
C ARG A 8 -4.71 18.82 25.23
N ILE A 9 -4.41 18.77 23.94
CA ILE A 9 -5.18 19.51 22.94
C ILE A 9 -6.43 18.68 22.67
N THR A 10 -7.41 18.78 23.57
CA THR A 10 -8.80 18.38 23.30
C THR A 10 -9.60 19.63 22.97
N ARG A 11 -9.31 20.22 21.80
CA ARG A 11 -10.31 21.03 21.10
C ARG A 11 -10.71 20.20 19.90
N SER A 12 -11.96 19.72 19.89
CA SER A 12 -12.59 19.14 18.71
C SER A 12 -12.39 20.12 17.56
N ILE A 13 -11.52 19.76 16.61
CA ILE A 13 -11.34 20.54 15.40
C ILE A 13 -12.55 20.20 14.54
N GLY A 14 -13.60 21.03 14.63
CA GLY A 14 -14.70 20.97 13.68
C GLY A 14 -14.20 21.23 12.24
N LEU A 15 -15.02 20.92 11.24
CA LEU A 15 -14.70 21.08 9.80
C LEU A 15 -14.14 22.47 9.42
N ALA A 16 -14.46 23.52 10.19
CA ALA A 16 -14.00 24.89 9.99
C ALA A 16 -12.52 25.13 10.40
N GLY A 17 -11.93 24.26 11.21
CA GLY A 17 -10.53 24.38 11.66
C GLY A 17 -9.53 23.57 10.82
N LEU A 18 -10.00 22.83 9.82
CA LEU A 18 -9.14 22.05 8.93
C LEU A 18 -8.68 22.89 7.73
N PRO A 19 -7.44 22.69 7.25
CA PRO A 19 -6.95 23.41 6.07
C PRO A 19 -7.85 23.17 4.85
N SER A 20 -8.12 24.25 4.11
CA SER A 20 -8.85 24.22 2.83
C SER A 20 -7.93 24.03 1.61
N ASP A 21 -6.63 24.27 1.79
CA ASP A 21 -5.61 24.07 0.75
C ASP A 21 -5.13 22.60 0.73
N PRO A 22 -4.99 21.97 -0.46
CA PRO A 22 -4.54 20.59 -0.60
C PRO A 22 -3.20 20.26 0.08
N GLU A 23 -2.19 21.12 -0.07
CA GLU A 23 -0.85 20.87 0.47
C GLU A 23 -0.85 21.01 1.99
N ALA A 24 -1.52 22.05 2.49
CA ALA A 24 -1.71 22.28 3.91
C ALA A 24 -2.47 21.12 4.58
N LEU A 25 -3.47 20.54 3.92
CA LEU A 25 -4.20 19.38 4.41
C LEU A 25 -3.29 18.15 4.51
N VAL A 26 -2.50 17.85 3.47
CA VAL A 26 -1.53 16.74 3.51
C VAL A 26 -0.48 16.96 4.60
N ALA A 27 0.04 18.18 4.75
CA ALA A 27 1.00 18.51 5.79
C ALA A 27 0.38 18.37 7.20
N PHE A 28 -0.88 18.77 7.37
CA PHE A 28 -1.63 18.57 8.61
C PHE A 28 -1.75 17.08 8.94
N VAL A 29 -2.20 16.24 8.00
CA VAL A 29 -2.30 14.78 8.20
C VAL A 29 -0.94 14.19 8.59
N ARG A 30 0.14 14.54 7.87
CA ARG A 30 1.50 14.05 8.18
C ARG A 30 1.94 14.41 9.61
N ARG A 31 1.67 15.64 10.06
CA ARG A 31 1.97 16.08 11.44
C ARG A 31 1.11 15.36 12.48
N SER A 32 -0.18 15.13 12.20
CA SER A 32 -1.08 14.42 13.09
C SER A 32 -0.64 12.95 13.26
N VAL A 33 -0.21 12.30 12.18
CA VAL A 33 0.38 10.95 12.22
C VAL A 33 1.66 10.92 13.04
N SER A 34 2.60 11.85 12.81
CA SER A 34 3.87 11.85 13.55
C SER A 34 3.69 12.07 15.05
N ARG A 35 2.64 12.81 15.43
CA ARG A 35 2.24 13.05 16.83
C ARG A 35 1.26 12.02 17.39
N LYS A 36 0.89 10.99 16.61
CA LYS A 36 -0.08 9.94 16.97
C LYS A 36 -1.41 10.50 17.52
N VAL A 37 -1.95 11.53 16.88
CA VAL A 37 -3.23 12.13 17.29
C VAL A 37 -4.38 11.17 17.01
N MET A 38 -5.08 10.71 18.06
CA MET A 38 -6.18 9.73 17.98
C MET A 38 -7.58 10.37 18.05
N ASP A 39 -7.70 11.68 17.78
CA ASP A 39 -8.99 12.38 17.81
C ASP A 39 -9.88 11.97 16.62
N ALA A 40 -10.91 11.16 16.89
CA ALA A 40 -11.84 10.68 15.88
C ALA A 40 -12.60 11.82 15.18
N SER A 41 -12.94 12.90 15.89
CA SER A 41 -13.63 14.06 15.30
C SER A 41 -12.74 14.73 14.24
N MET A 42 -11.45 14.85 14.54
CA MET A 42 -10.48 15.39 13.59
C MET A 42 -10.34 14.48 12.36
N TRP A 43 -10.18 13.17 12.55
CA TRP A 43 -10.04 12.22 11.43
C TRP A 43 -11.29 12.15 10.55
N ASN A 44 -12.48 12.20 11.15
CA ASN A 44 -13.74 12.29 10.41
C ASN A 44 -13.82 13.59 9.59
N GLY A 45 -13.40 14.72 10.18
CA GLY A 45 -13.31 15.98 9.46
C GLY A 45 -12.33 15.94 8.28
N VAL A 46 -11.17 15.29 8.46
CA VAL A 46 -10.18 15.11 7.39
C VAL A 46 -10.78 14.28 6.26
N ALA A 47 -11.47 13.18 6.57
CA ALA A 47 -12.10 12.33 5.56
C ALA A 47 -13.15 13.11 4.76
N ALA A 48 -14.07 13.78 5.44
CA ALA A 48 -15.10 14.61 4.80
C ALA A 48 -14.48 15.71 3.91
N ARG A 49 -13.43 16.39 4.40
CA ARG A 49 -12.71 17.42 3.63
C ARG A 49 -12.05 16.83 2.38
N SER A 50 -11.37 15.69 2.51
CA SER A 50 -10.68 15.06 1.37
C SER A 50 -11.63 14.52 0.32
N MET A 51 -12.79 13.97 0.71
CA MET A 51 -13.83 13.56 -0.23
C MET A 51 -14.41 14.77 -0.97
N ALA A 52 -14.69 15.88 -0.26
CA ALA A 52 -15.16 17.11 -0.87
C ALA A 52 -14.14 17.76 -1.82
N MET A 53 -12.84 17.55 -1.57
CA MET A 53 -11.74 18.05 -2.41
C MET A 53 -11.29 17.05 -3.49
N GLY A 54 -12.04 15.98 -3.74
CA GLY A 54 -11.62 14.89 -4.62
C GLY A 54 -11.12 15.34 -6.00
N ASP A 55 -11.77 16.33 -6.62
CA ASP A 55 -11.37 16.85 -7.94
C ASP A 55 -10.19 17.82 -7.90
N VAL A 56 -9.88 18.36 -6.72
CA VAL A 56 -8.79 19.33 -6.49
C VAL A 56 -7.50 18.61 -6.06
N LEU A 57 -7.63 17.52 -5.30
CA LEU A 57 -6.49 16.73 -4.85
C LEU A 57 -5.87 15.97 -6.02
N SER A 58 -4.56 16.12 -6.19
CA SER A 58 -3.80 15.18 -7.03
C SER A 58 -3.87 13.76 -6.47
N GLY A 59 -3.65 12.76 -7.32
CA GLY A 59 -3.64 11.36 -6.89
C GLY A 59 -2.64 11.09 -5.76
N HIS A 60 -1.47 11.73 -5.82
CA HIS A 60 -0.45 11.66 -4.77
C HIS A 60 -0.91 12.27 -3.44
N GLN A 61 -1.53 13.45 -3.46
CA GLN A 61 -2.02 14.09 -2.25
C GLN A 61 -3.15 13.29 -1.60
N PHE A 62 -4.09 12.80 -2.39
CA PHE A 62 -5.19 11.96 -1.90
C PHE A 62 -4.66 10.65 -1.29
N SER A 63 -3.75 9.98 -1.98
CA SER A 63 -3.00 8.81 -1.48
C SER A 63 -2.27 9.10 -0.16
N ALA A 64 -1.63 10.26 -0.03
CA ALA A 64 -0.95 10.67 1.19
C ALA A 64 -1.91 10.85 2.37
N VAL A 65 -3.13 11.35 2.13
CA VAL A 65 -4.17 11.43 3.15
C VAL A 65 -4.61 10.04 3.59
N VAL A 66 -5.01 9.17 2.66
CA VAL A 66 -5.46 7.80 2.96
C VAL A 66 -4.36 7.00 3.67
N ARG A 67 -3.09 7.16 3.27
CA ARG A 67 -1.94 6.58 3.98
C ARG A 67 -1.87 7.04 5.44
N GLY A 68 -2.29 8.27 5.73
CA GLY A 68 -2.42 8.78 7.09
C GLY A 68 -3.43 7.97 7.91
N PHE A 69 -4.62 7.72 7.37
CA PHE A 69 -5.62 6.83 7.97
C PHE A 69 -5.05 5.43 8.22
N ASN A 70 -4.34 4.87 7.23
CA ASN A 70 -3.76 3.54 7.35
C ASN A 70 -2.72 3.46 8.48
N LYS A 71 -1.84 4.47 8.59
CA LYS A 71 -0.81 4.52 9.65
C LYS A 71 -1.39 4.64 11.05
N MET A 72 -2.57 5.24 11.17
CA MET A 72 -3.27 5.38 12.43
C MET A 72 -4.25 4.23 12.69
N ASN A 73 -4.33 3.26 11.78
CA ASN A 73 -5.31 2.17 11.79
C ASN A 73 -6.75 2.69 11.99
N PHE A 74 -7.09 3.80 11.33
CA PHE A 74 -8.39 4.45 11.47
C PHE A 74 -9.30 4.03 10.31
N GLY A 75 -10.19 3.06 10.57
CA GLY A 75 -11.21 2.62 9.63
C GLY A 75 -12.37 3.60 9.54
N HIS A 76 -12.29 4.57 8.62
CA HIS A 76 -13.39 5.51 8.38
C HIS A 76 -14.43 4.88 7.44
N SER A 77 -15.71 4.89 7.84
CA SER A 77 -16.80 4.21 7.13
C SER A 77 -16.95 4.67 5.68
N ASP A 78 -16.70 5.96 5.41
CA ASP A 78 -17.05 6.54 4.10
C ASP A 78 -15.84 6.70 3.15
N ILE A 79 -14.63 6.94 3.65
CA ILE A 79 -13.47 7.24 2.80
C ILE A 79 -13.05 6.04 1.95
N TYR A 80 -13.18 4.82 2.49
CA TYR A 80 -12.78 3.60 1.80
C TYR A 80 -13.80 3.15 0.74
N PRO A 81 -15.13 3.15 1.01
CA PRO A 81 -16.13 3.00 -0.05
C PRO A 81 -16.03 4.08 -1.12
N PHE A 82 -15.71 5.32 -0.74
CA PHE A 82 -15.52 6.40 -1.72
C PHE A 82 -14.41 6.08 -2.74
N LEU A 83 -13.41 5.26 -2.40
CA LEU A 83 -12.38 4.84 -3.35
C LEU A 83 -12.96 4.10 -4.56
N GLU A 84 -14.02 3.32 -4.36
CA GLU A 84 -14.65 2.47 -5.38
C GLU A 84 -15.25 3.31 -6.52
N SER A 85 -15.76 4.51 -6.23
CA SER A 85 -16.28 5.43 -7.24
C SER A 85 -15.26 6.49 -7.67
N PHE A 86 -14.33 6.86 -6.80
CA PHE A 86 -13.37 7.94 -7.05
C PHE A 86 -12.19 7.52 -7.92
N VAL A 87 -11.60 6.35 -7.63
CA VAL A 87 -10.33 5.92 -8.21
C VAL A 87 -10.47 5.38 -9.64
N PRO A 88 -11.41 4.47 -9.99
CA PRO A 88 -11.50 3.91 -11.34
C PRO A 88 -11.50 4.93 -12.49
N PRO A 89 -12.32 6.00 -12.47
CA PRO A 89 -12.31 7.00 -13.55
C PRO A 89 -11.04 7.86 -13.58
N ARG A 90 -10.18 7.76 -12.57
CA ARG A 90 -8.97 8.57 -12.38
C ARG A 90 -7.70 7.73 -12.37
N LEU A 91 -7.77 6.42 -12.65
CA LEU A 91 -6.64 5.48 -12.58
C LEU A 91 -5.34 5.99 -13.24
N PRO A 92 -5.36 6.61 -14.44
CA PRO A 92 -4.15 7.15 -15.08
C PRO A 92 -3.41 8.22 -14.26
N ARG A 93 -4.06 8.82 -13.26
CA ARG A 93 -3.49 9.88 -12.40
C ARG A 93 -2.74 9.33 -11.18
N PHE A 94 -2.83 8.04 -10.90
CA PHE A 94 -2.20 7.43 -9.73
C PHE A 94 -0.95 6.66 -10.14
N THR A 95 0.12 6.76 -9.36
CA THR A 95 1.30 5.90 -9.52
C THR A 95 1.08 4.51 -8.88
N PRO A 96 1.90 3.49 -9.19
CA PRO A 96 1.84 2.22 -8.48
C PRO A 96 2.03 2.36 -6.97
N VAL A 97 2.87 3.30 -6.53
CA VAL A 97 3.05 3.63 -5.12
C VAL A 97 1.75 4.17 -4.51
N ASP A 98 1.06 5.07 -5.22
CA ASP A 98 -0.20 5.61 -4.73
C ASP A 98 -1.27 4.52 -4.62
N LEU A 99 -1.44 3.72 -5.67
CA LEU A 99 -2.38 2.61 -5.66
C LEU A 99 -2.06 1.58 -4.57
N SER A 100 -0.78 1.32 -4.30
CA SER A 100 -0.39 0.41 -3.21
C SER A 100 -0.87 0.91 -1.84
N HIS A 101 -0.81 2.21 -1.55
CA HIS A 101 -1.29 2.76 -0.28
C HIS A 101 -2.83 2.73 -0.20
N LEU A 102 -3.51 3.09 -1.29
CA LEU A 102 -4.97 3.07 -1.34
C LEU A 102 -5.52 1.65 -1.15
N ILE A 103 -5.02 0.70 -1.94
CA ILE A 103 -5.48 -0.70 -1.92
C ILE A 103 -5.11 -1.39 -0.61
N SER A 104 -3.90 -1.18 -0.09
CA SER A 104 -3.49 -1.74 1.21
C SER A 104 -4.37 -1.25 2.36
N GLY A 105 -4.74 0.04 2.34
CA GLY A 105 -5.70 0.58 3.31
C GLY A 105 -7.10 -0.01 3.17
N TYR A 106 -7.59 -0.06 1.93
CA TYR A 106 -8.89 -0.62 1.59
C TYR A 106 -9.03 -2.08 2.07
N VAL A 107 -8.02 -2.92 1.82
CA VAL A 107 -8.05 -4.34 2.20
C VAL A 107 -7.76 -4.56 3.69
N HIS A 108 -6.71 -3.95 4.24
CA HIS A 108 -6.23 -4.34 5.58
C HIS A 108 -6.78 -3.49 6.72
N VAL A 109 -7.20 -2.24 6.45
CA VAL A 109 -7.72 -1.33 7.49
C VAL A 109 -9.23 -1.26 7.44
N ALA A 110 -9.80 -1.20 6.24
CA ALA A 110 -11.25 -1.21 6.07
C ALA A 110 -11.85 -2.61 5.94
N HIS A 111 -11.01 -3.65 5.82
CA HIS A 111 -11.43 -5.04 5.60
C HIS A 111 -12.40 -5.20 4.41
N ARG A 112 -12.17 -4.43 3.33
CA ARG A 112 -12.99 -4.45 2.12
C ARG A 112 -12.28 -5.21 0.99
N ASN A 113 -13.08 -5.82 0.13
CA ASN A 113 -12.59 -6.69 -0.94
C ASN A 113 -13.51 -6.64 -2.18
N ASP A 114 -14.08 -5.48 -2.52
CA ASP A 114 -14.86 -5.35 -3.75
C ASP A 114 -14.01 -5.76 -4.96
N GLU A 115 -14.40 -6.89 -5.57
CA GLU A 115 -13.62 -7.52 -6.62
C GLU A 115 -13.58 -6.63 -7.87
N GLY A 116 -14.68 -5.96 -8.21
CA GLY A 116 -14.74 -5.07 -9.38
C GLY A 116 -13.74 -3.92 -9.29
N PHE A 117 -13.70 -3.24 -8.14
CA PHE A 117 -12.74 -2.17 -7.86
C PHE A 117 -11.30 -2.67 -7.92
N LEU A 118 -11.00 -3.81 -7.28
CA LEU A 118 -9.66 -4.38 -7.27
C LEU A 118 -9.23 -4.84 -8.68
N VAL A 119 -10.08 -5.52 -9.43
CA VAL A 119 -9.78 -5.93 -10.82
C VAL A 119 -9.50 -4.70 -11.70
N ALA A 120 -10.31 -3.64 -11.61
CA ALA A 120 -10.09 -2.42 -12.38
C ALA A 120 -8.72 -1.78 -12.08
N CYS A 121 -8.31 -1.74 -10.81
CA CYS A 121 -6.98 -1.26 -10.43
C CYS A 121 -5.86 -2.17 -10.96
N ALA A 122 -6.06 -3.49 -10.91
CA ALA A 122 -5.08 -4.48 -11.36
C ALA A 122 -4.86 -4.43 -12.87
N ASP A 123 -5.93 -4.27 -13.64
CA ASP A 123 -5.90 -4.13 -15.09
C ASP A 123 -5.08 -2.90 -15.49
N ASP A 124 -5.34 -1.76 -14.86
CA ASP A 124 -4.60 -0.53 -15.15
C ASP A 124 -3.13 -0.61 -14.71
N LEU A 125 -2.82 -1.21 -13.55
CA LEU A 125 -1.45 -1.49 -13.13
C LEU A 125 -0.69 -2.42 -14.09
N SER A 126 -1.42 -3.30 -14.77
CA SER A 126 -0.88 -4.28 -15.71
C SER A 126 -0.78 -3.74 -17.16
N CYS A 127 -1.31 -2.55 -17.44
CA CYS A 127 -1.34 -1.96 -18.78
C CYS A 127 0.02 -1.42 -19.24
N ASP A 128 0.33 -1.61 -20.53
CA ASP A 128 1.58 -1.17 -21.16
C ASP A 128 1.78 0.35 -21.18
N ARG A 129 0.70 1.15 -21.11
CA ARG A 129 0.78 2.62 -21.05
C ARG A 129 1.63 3.12 -19.88
N ARG A 130 1.65 2.38 -18.76
CA ARG A 130 2.48 2.72 -17.60
C ARG A 130 3.97 2.46 -17.84
N LYS A 131 4.33 1.52 -18.72
CA LYS A 131 5.73 1.26 -19.11
C LYS A 131 6.33 2.44 -19.88
N LEU A 132 5.53 3.09 -20.72
CA LEU A 132 5.92 4.28 -21.49
C LEU A 132 6.08 5.53 -20.59
N ALA A 133 5.19 5.73 -19.62
CA ALA A 133 5.29 6.87 -18.69
C ALA A 133 6.55 6.80 -17.80
N SER A 134 7.01 5.60 -17.44
CA SER A 134 8.29 5.40 -16.73
C SER A 134 9.53 5.69 -17.58
N SER A 135 9.44 5.70 -18.92
CA SER A 135 10.57 6.01 -19.82
C SER A 135 10.72 7.48 -20.19
N VAL A 136 9.70 8.33 -19.97
CA VAL A 136 9.66 9.72 -20.49
C VAL A 136 9.86 10.78 -19.38
N GLY A 137 10.68 10.49 -18.36
CA GLY A 137 11.22 11.54 -17.50
C GLY A 137 10.54 11.72 -16.13
N ASN A 138 10.30 10.62 -15.40
CA ASN A 138 10.13 10.70 -13.95
C ASN A 138 11.44 10.29 -13.26
N VAL A 139 12.17 11.28 -12.76
CA VAL A 139 13.40 11.18 -11.94
C VAL A 139 13.15 10.47 -10.59
N HIS A 140 11.92 10.02 -10.33
CA HIS A 140 11.51 9.21 -9.18
C HIS A 140 11.31 7.72 -9.50
N ALA A 141 12.02 7.16 -10.50
CA ALA A 141 12.25 5.71 -10.61
C ALA A 141 13.11 5.15 -9.44
N THR A 142 12.97 5.73 -8.25
CA THR A 142 13.50 5.27 -6.97
C THR A 142 12.72 4.04 -6.56
N ASN A 143 13.33 2.88 -6.80
CA ASN A 143 13.05 1.58 -6.17
C ASN A 143 11.66 1.42 -5.51
N ASP A 144 10.64 1.11 -6.31
CA ASP A 144 9.23 0.98 -5.90
C ASP A 144 8.83 -0.46 -5.53
N TRP A 145 9.80 -1.36 -5.32
CA TRP A 145 9.55 -2.78 -5.05
C TRP A 145 8.56 -3.02 -3.89
N TYR A 146 8.61 -2.18 -2.86
CA TYR A 146 7.72 -2.26 -1.70
C TYR A 146 6.25 -2.01 -2.07
N ALA A 147 5.98 -1.19 -3.10
CA ALA A 147 4.63 -0.94 -3.58
C ALA A 147 4.08 -2.21 -4.24
N TRP A 148 4.90 -2.89 -5.03
CA TRP A 148 4.54 -4.17 -5.65
C TRP A 148 4.34 -5.28 -4.62
N GLU A 149 5.18 -5.37 -3.59
CA GLU A 149 4.97 -6.30 -2.46
C GLU A 149 3.62 -6.03 -1.76
N ASN A 150 3.34 -4.78 -1.40
CA ASN A 150 2.06 -4.40 -0.77
C ASN A 150 0.86 -4.73 -1.65
N LEU A 151 0.95 -4.50 -2.96
CA LEU A 151 -0.10 -4.87 -3.91
C LEU A 151 -0.31 -6.39 -3.92
N LEU A 152 0.73 -7.20 -4.07
CA LEU A 152 0.56 -8.66 -4.08
C LEU A 152 -0.09 -9.19 -2.80
N VAL A 153 0.36 -8.70 -1.65
CA VAL A 153 -0.20 -9.09 -0.35
C VAL A 153 -1.66 -8.67 -0.22
N ALA A 154 -2.00 -7.43 -0.61
CA ALA A 154 -3.38 -6.95 -0.53
C ALA A 154 -4.33 -7.75 -1.44
N TYR A 155 -3.91 -8.10 -2.66
CA TYR A 155 -4.74 -8.91 -3.57
C TYR A 155 -4.89 -10.35 -3.07
N ALA A 156 -3.80 -10.93 -2.54
CA ALA A 156 -3.86 -12.23 -1.91
C ALA A 156 -4.81 -12.24 -0.72
N ASP A 157 -4.78 -11.21 0.13
CA ASP A 157 -5.66 -11.09 1.29
C ASP A 157 -7.12 -10.82 0.94
N ALA A 158 -7.38 -10.07 -0.12
CA ALA A 158 -8.71 -9.90 -0.68
C ALA A 158 -9.22 -11.15 -1.44
N ASN A 159 -8.38 -12.18 -1.62
CA ASN A 159 -8.67 -13.36 -2.44
C ASN A 159 -9.01 -13.02 -3.91
N VAL A 160 -8.44 -11.93 -4.44
CA VAL A 160 -8.63 -11.50 -5.83
C VAL A 160 -7.43 -11.95 -6.66
N LYS A 161 -7.66 -12.95 -7.51
CA LYS A 161 -6.60 -13.55 -8.35
C LYS A 161 -6.49 -12.78 -9.66
N HIS A 162 -5.41 -12.04 -9.84
CA HIS A 162 -5.14 -11.29 -11.08
C HIS A 162 -3.78 -11.63 -11.68
N LYS A 163 -3.72 -12.62 -12.57
CA LYS A 163 -2.48 -13.20 -13.10
C LYS A 163 -1.50 -12.14 -13.66
N LYS A 164 -2.00 -11.21 -14.49
CA LYS A 164 -1.16 -10.17 -15.11
C LYS A 164 -0.52 -9.23 -14.11
N LEU A 165 -1.19 -8.96 -12.98
CA LEU A 165 -0.62 -8.10 -11.92
C LEU A 165 0.58 -8.79 -11.27
N PHE A 166 0.45 -10.09 -11.01
CA PHE A 166 1.53 -10.90 -10.46
C PHE A 166 2.70 -11.07 -11.46
N GLU A 167 2.40 -11.25 -12.75
CA GLU A 167 3.41 -11.24 -13.82
C GLU A 167 4.14 -9.89 -13.93
N MET A 168 3.45 -8.77 -13.70
CA MET A 168 4.03 -7.43 -13.69
C MET A 168 4.91 -7.19 -12.46
N ALA A 169 4.46 -7.63 -11.28
CA ALA A 169 5.16 -7.44 -10.02
C ALA A 169 6.43 -8.29 -9.91
N ALA A 170 6.41 -9.52 -10.42
CA ALA A 170 7.47 -10.48 -10.18
C ALA A 170 8.87 -10.03 -10.65
N PRO A 171 9.05 -9.45 -11.86
CA PRO A 171 10.34 -8.89 -12.27
C PRO A 171 10.82 -7.72 -11.40
N LYS A 172 9.91 -6.87 -10.93
CA LYS A 172 10.23 -5.71 -10.06
C LYS A 172 10.76 -6.18 -8.70
N LEU A 173 10.14 -7.22 -8.13
CA LEU A 173 10.59 -7.85 -6.90
C LEU A 173 11.90 -8.61 -7.11
N TYR A 174 12.03 -9.34 -8.22
CA TYR A 174 13.23 -10.10 -8.55
C TYR A 174 14.47 -9.20 -8.64
N ASN A 175 14.37 -8.07 -9.33
CA ASN A 175 15.48 -7.12 -9.47
C ASN A 175 15.91 -6.48 -8.14
N ASN A 176 15.11 -6.63 -7.09
CA ASN A 176 15.32 -6.01 -5.78
C ASN A 176 15.41 -7.03 -4.64
N VAL A 177 15.61 -8.32 -4.93
CA VAL A 177 15.64 -9.38 -3.89
C VAL A 177 16.63 -9.12 -2.76
N HIS A 178 17.74 -8.44 -3.05
CA HIS A 178 18.76 -8.10 -2.06
C HIS A 178 18.30 -7.05 -1.02
N PHE A 179 17.21 -6.31 -1.30
CA PHE A 179 16.62 -5.34 -0.38
C PHE A 179 15.46 -5.92 0.45
N ILE A 180 15.00 -7.13 0.10
CA ILE A 180 13.86 -7.78 0.74
C ILE A 180 14.32 -8.39 2.07
N LYS A 181 13.63 -8.05 3.16
CA LYS A 181 13.86 -8.64 4.50
C LYS A 181 13.03 -9.90 4.69
N GLY A 182 13.37 -10.71 5.70
CA GLY A 182 12.69 -11.97 6.04
C GLY A 182 11.17 -11.84 6.05
N ARG A 183 10.64 -10.92 6.85
CA ARG A 183 9.19 -10.62 6.89
C ARG A 183 8.55 -10.35 5.53
N ASN A 184 9.19 -9.54 4.68
CA ASN A 184 8.66 -9.21 3.36
C ASN A 184 8.76 -10.41 2.40
N CYS A 185 9.82 -11.22 2.52
CA CYS A 185 9.97 -12.46 1.77
C CYS A 185 8.84 -13.43 2.07
N ALA A 186 8.57 -13.70 3.36
CA ALA A 186 7.46 -14.56 3.79
C ALA A 186 6.11 -14.06 3.23
N ARG A 187 5.85 -12.75 3.33
CA ARG A 187 4.64 -12.12 2.78
C ARG A 187 4.50 -12.30 1.27
N ILE A 188 5.58 -12.10 0.51
CA ILE A 188 5.59 -12.31 -0.95
C ILE A 188 5.30 -13.77 -1.28
N LEU A 189 6.01 -14.71 -0.64
CA LEU A 189 5.83 -16.14 -0.87
C LEU A 189 4.41 -16.59 -0.52
N GLY A 190 3.87 -16.13 0.62
CA GLY A 190 2.50 -16.39 1.02
C GLY A 190 1.48 -15.87 0.02
N ALA A 191 1.68 -14.65 -0.50
CA ALA A 191 0.82 -14.08 -1.54
C ALA A 191 0.85 -14.89 -2.85
N LEU A 192 2.03 -15.35 -3.28
CA LEU A 192 2.20 -16.21 -4.45
C LEU A 192 1.44 -17.53 -4.29
N ILE A 193 1.57 -18.20 -3.13
CA ILE A 193 0.86 -19.45 -2.84
C ILE A 193 -0.66 -19.22 -2.83
N LYS A 194 -1.13 -18.22 -2.08
CA LYS A 194 -2.57 -17.94 -1.87
C LYS A 194 -3.28 -17.63 -3.19
N CYS A 195 -2.63 -16.88 -4.09
CA CYS A 195 -3.17 -16.60 -5.42
C CYS A 195 -2.92 -17.71 -6.44
N GLY A 196 -2.18 -18.77 -6.10
CA GLY A 196 -1.84 -19.86 -7.01
C GLY A 196 -0.94 -19.42 -8.17
N PHE A 197 -0.11 -18.40 -7.96
CA PHE A 197 0.81 -17.89 -8.98
C PHE A 197 2.25 -18.03 -8.49
N ILE A 198 3.01 -18.93 -9.12
CA ILE A 198 4.39 -19.21 -8.75
C ILE A 198 5.33 -18.77 -9.87
N HIS A 199 6.06 -17.67 -9.65
CA HIS A 199 7.05 -17.17 -10.59
C HIS A 199 8.44 -17.75 -10.30
N LYS A 200 8.83 -18.82 -11.02
CA LYS A 200 10.05 -19.60 -10.78
C LYS A 200 11.31 -18.74 -10.56
N ARG A 201 11.57 -17.74 -11.42
CA ARG A 201 12.77 -16.89 -11.29
C ARG A 201 12.76 -16.04 -10.02
N LEU A 202 11.59 -15.56 -9.60
CA LEU A 202 11.47 -14.77 -8.37
C LEU A 202 11.73 -15.66 -7.15
N VAL A 203 11.11 -16.84 -7.12
CA VAL A 203 11.28 -17.82 -6.03
C VAL A 203 12.74 -18.28 -5.92
N ALA A 204 13.38 -18.62 -7.05
CA ALA A 204 14.79 -18.98 -7.08
C ALA A 204 15.70 -17.81 -6.61
N GLY A 205 15.38 -16.58 -7.01
CA GLY A 205 16.09 -15.38 -6.56
C GLY A 205 15.98 -15.16 -5.04
N LEU A 206 14.77 -15.31 -4.49
CA LEU A 206 14.53 -15.23 -3.04
C LEU A 206 15.27 -16.34 -2.28
N ARG A 207 15.24 -17.58 -2.78
CA ARG A 207 15.98 -18.71 -2.20
C ARG A 207 17.48 -18.44 -2.18
N LYS A 208 18.05 -17.97 -3.29
CA LYS A 208 19.48 -17.64 -3.39
C LYS A 208 19.88 -16.49 -2.46
N ALA A 209 19.00 -15.52 -2.24
CA ALA A 209 19.26 -14.39 -1.36
C ALA A 209 19.12 -14.73 0.14
N LEU A 210 18.40 -15.81 0.48
CA LEU A 210 18.06 -16.21 1.84
C LEU A 210 19.25 -16.25 2.81
N PRO A 211 20.44 -16.79 2.46
CA PRO A 211 21.59 -16.83 3.39
C PRO A 211 22.11 -15.45 3.79
N THR A 212 21.85 -14.43 2.98
CA THR A 212 22.27 -13.04 3.22
C THR A 212 21.12 -12.14 3.69
N MET A 213 19.91 -12.70 3.80
CA MET A 213 18.71 -11.97 4.15
C MET A 213 18.66 -11.73 5.66
N SER A 214 18.46 -10.48 6.06
CA SER A 214 18.17 -10.17 7.47
C SER A 214 16.79 -10.72 7.82
N CYS A 215 16.76 -11.79 8.61
CA CYS A 215 15.56 -12.47 9.09
C CYS A 215 15.76 -12.99 10.52
N SER A 216 14.67 -13.09 11.29
CA SER A 216 14.66 -13.82 12.56
C SER A 216 14.61 -15.34 12.30
N THR A 217 14.88 -16.15 13.33
CA THR A 217 14.74 -17.61 13.24
C THR A 217 13.34 -18.04 12.82
N ASP A 218 12.31 -17.40 13.38
CA ASP A 218 10.90 -17.69 13.08
C ASP A 218 10.58 -17.34 11.61
N GLU A 219 11.03 -16.18 11.14
CA GLU A 219 10.87 -15.76 9.75
C GLU A 219 11.57 -16.73 8.78
N LEU A 220 12.78 -17.19 9.13
CA LEU A 220 13.50 -18.17 8.31
C LEU A 220 12.77 -19.51 8.24
N GLN A 221 12.24 -20.01 9.36
CA GLN A 221 11.48 -21.24 9.41
C GLN A 221 10.20 -21.14 8.57
N GLU A 222 9.48 -20.02 8.66
CA GLU A 222 8.30 -19.73 7.84
C GLU A 222 8.66 -19.72 6.35
N ILE A 223 9.71 -19.00 5.96
CA ILE A 223 10.16 -18.94 4.56
C ILE A 223 10.50 -20.33 4.03
N CYS A 224 11.23 -21.14 4.80
CA CYS A 224 11.57 -22.51 4.41
C CYS A 224 10.32 -23.38 4.21
N GLN A 225 9.33 -23.27 5.09
CA GLN A 225 8.05 -23.98 4.94
C GLN A 225 7.30 -23.54 3.66
N LEU A 226 7.23 -22.23 3.39
CA LEU A 226 6.60 -21.69 2.18
C LEU A 226 7.35 -22.12 0.91
N LEU A 227 8.67 -22.12 0.91
CA LEU A 227 9.47 -22.58 -0.23
C LEU A 227 9.27 -24.08 -0.51
N ASN A 228 9.16 -24.90 0.53
CA ASN A 228 8.92 -26.33 0.40
C ASN A 228 7.52 -26.62 -0.15
N SER A 229 6.49 -25.86 0.25
CA SER A 229 5.12 -26.06 -0.25
C SER A 229 4.95 -25.67 -1.72
N MET A 230 5.84 -24.86 -2.27
CA MET A 230 5.83 -24.48 -3.69
C MET A 230 6.38 -25.57 -4.63
N GLY A 231 7.06 -26.61 -4.13
CA GLY A 231 7.55 -27.73 -4.93
C GLY A 231 8.59 -27.35 -6.01
N ILE A 232 9.20 -26.17 -5.93
CA ILE A 232 10.29 -25.77 -6.82
C ILE A 232 11.58 -26.30 -6.21
N HIS A 233 12.11 -27.40 -6.74
CA HIS A 233 13.47 -27.86 -6.45
C HIS A 233 14.45 -27.23 -7.45
N ASP A 234 15.66 -26.94 -7.01
CA ASP A 234 16.67 -26.29 -7.86
C ASP A 234 16.98 -27.20 -9.06
N GLU A 235 16.91 -26.65 -10.28
CA GLU A 235 17.52 -27.21 -11.49
C GLU A 235 18.98 -26.74 -11.59
#